data_AF-X1IAD8-F1
#
_entry.id   AF-X1IAD8-F1
#
_cell.length_a   1.000
_cell.length_b   1.000
_cell.length_c   1.000
_cell.angle_alpha   90.00
_cell.angle_beta   90.00
_cell.angle_gamma   90.00
#
_symmetry.space_group_name_H-M   'P 1'
#
loop_
_entity.id
_entity.type
_entity.pdbx_description
1 polymer ?
#
loop_
_entity_poly.entity_id
_entity_poly.type
_entity_poly.pdbx_seq_one_letter_code
_entity_poly.pdbx_strand_id
1 'polypeptide(L)' 'CSKITEVRGKGLLNAVEFEEGFQARDMCVALMECGVLVKQTHGNIICFTPPLVIQRAEMLEVLERIKSVLAELD' A
#
# COMPACT_ATOMS: atom_id res chain seq x y z
N CYS A 1 6.98 -5.31 -8.19
CA CYS A 1 7.75 -4.16 -7.67
C CYS A 1 9.10 -4.64 -7.15
N SER A 2 10.15 -4.36 -7.90
CA SER A 2 11.55 -4.67 -7.58
C SER A 2 12.08 -3.90 -6.37
N LYS A 3 11.42 -2.80 -6.00
CA LYS A 3 11.84 -1.84 -4.95
C LYS A 3 11.29 -2.17 -3.55
N ILE A 4 10.62 -3.32 -3.36
CA ILE A 4 10.08 -3.73 -2.06
C ILE A 4 11.15 -4.48 -1.27
N THR A 5 11.47 -3.99 -0.08
CA THR A 5 12.44 -4.59 0.83
C THR A 5 11.79 -5.59 1.78
N GLU A 6 10.65 -5.22 2.38
CA GLU A 6 9.97 -6.05 3.38
C GLU A 6 8.45 -5.85 3.32
N VAL A 7 7.70 -6.92 3.59
CA VAL A 7 6.26 -6.87 3.86
C VAL A 7 6.02 -7.49 5.23
N ARG A 8 5.40 -6.74 6.15
CA ARG A 8 5.17 -7.18 7.53
C ARG A 8 3.80 -6.75 8.04
N GLY A 9 3.30 -7.43 9.06
CA GLY A 9 2.04 -7.04 9.70
C GLY A 9 1.47 -8.07 10.65
N LYS A 10 0.40 -7.67 11.36
CA LYS A 10 -0.38 -8.55 12.23
C LYS A 10 -1.87 -8.21 12.14
N GLY A 11 -2.66 -9.19 11.71
CA GLY A 11 -4.10 -8.99 11.49
C GLY A 11 -4.34 -8.00 10.35
N LEU A 12 -5.10 -6.94 10.63
CA LEU A 12 -5.41 -5.91 9.63
C LEU A 12 -4.37 -4.79 9.55
N LEU A 13 -3.45 -4.68 10.50
CA LEU A 13 -2.37 -3.70 10.45
C LEU A 13 -1.18 -4.30 9.68
N ASN A 14 -1.04 -3.89 8.43
CA ASN A 14 0.02 -4.37 7.54
C ASN A 14 0.83 -3.19 6.97
N ALA A 15 2.09 -3.44 6.65
CA ALA A 15 3.00 -2.45 6.09
C ALA A 15 3.88 -3.05 5.00
N VAL A 16 4.18 -2.23 4.00
CA VAL A 16 5.13 -2.53 2.93
C VAL A 16 6.26 -1.51 3.03
N GLU A 17 7.48 -1.99 3.12
CA GLU A 17 8.70 -1.19 3.16
C GLU A 17 9.42 -1.26 1.81
N PHE A 18 9.81 -0.09 1.32
CA PHE A 18 10.52 0.08 0.07
C PHE A 18 11.98 0.45 0.31
N GLU A 19 12.81 0.34 -0.72
CA GLU A 19 14.22 0.74 -0.66
C GLU A 19 14.41 2.20 -0.20
N GLU A 20 15.53 2.48 0.46
CA GLU A 20 15.88 3.84 0.88
C GLU A 20 16.00 4.77 -0.35
N GLY A 21 15.26 5.88 -0.32
CA GLY A 21 15.15 6.81 -1.45
C GLY A 21 13.90 6.63 -2.30
N PHE A 22 13.13 5.55 -2.13
CA PHE A 22 11.82 5.43 -2.73
C PHE A 22 10.84 6.43 -2.09
N GLN A 23 10.24 7.30 -2.90
CA GLN A 23 9.25 8.25 -2.43
C GLN A 23 7.88 7.57 -2.31
N ALA A 24 7.62 6.93 -1.17
CA ALA A 24 6.33 6.27 -0.91
C ALA A 24 5.13 7.24 -1.01
N ARG A 25 5.38 8.55 -0.91
CA ARG A 25 4.37 9.59 -1.13
C ARG A 25 3.76 9.52 -2.54
N ASP A 26 4.55 9.31 -3.58
CA ASP A 26 4.06 9.29 -4.96
C ASP A 26 3.12 8.10 -5.16
N MET A 27 3.47 6.95 -4.57
CA MET A 27 2.60 5.79 -4.52
C MET A 27 1.31 6.07 -3.72
N CYS A 28 1.38 6.76 -2.58
CA CYS A 28 0.18 7.15 -1.84
C CYS A 28 -0.75 8.05 -2.66
N VAL A 29 -0.20 8.96 -3.48
CA VAL A 29 -0.99 9.83 -4.37
C VAL A 29 -1.65 9.01 -5.49
N ALA A 30 -0.91 8.10 -6.13
CA ALA A 30 -1.46 7.22 -7.16
C ALA A 30 -2.57 6.30 -6.61
N LEU A 31 -2.38 5.76 -5.40
CA LEU A 31 -3.41 4.98 -4.71
C LEU A 31 -4.64 5.83 -4.38
N MET A 32 -4.45 7.09 -3.97
CA MET A 32 -5.56 8.02 -3.71
C MET A 32 -6.38 8.29 -4.97
N GLU A 33 -5.75 8.48 -6.13
CA GLU A 33 -6.44 8.64 -7.42
C GLU A 33 -7.25 7.38 -7.79
N CYS A 34 -6.76 6.21 -7.39
CA CYS A 34 -7.48 4.94 -7.49
C CYS A 34 -8.51 4.72 -6.38
N GLY A 35 -8.79 5.71 -5.52
CA GLY A 35 -9.79 5.61 -4.45
C GLY A 35 -9.34 4.82 -3.21
N VAL A 36 -8.04 4.54 -3.07
CA VAL A 36 -7.46 3.82 -1.93
C VAL A 36 -6.63 4.78 -1.08
N LEU A 37 -7.10 5.07 0.13
CA LEU A 37 -6.38 5.93 1.07
C LEU A 37 -5.40 5.12 1.91
N VAL A 38 -4.13 5.50 1.84
CA VAL A 38 -3.05 4.93 2.64
C VAL A 38 -2.17 6.05 3.20
N LYS A 39 -1.39 5.72 4.22
CA LYS A 39 -0.44 6.66 4.81
C LYS A 39 0.97 6.09 4.71
N GLN A 40 1.90 6.94 4.30
CA GLN A 40 3.32 6.68 4.44
C GLN A 40 3.83 7.06 5.84
N THR A 41 4.78 6.28 6.34
CA THR A 41 5.55 6.54 7.56
C THR A 41 7.04 6.42 7.25
N HIS A 42 7.88 7.14 8.00
CA HIS A 42 9.34 7.13 7.84
C HIS A 42 9.88 7.40 6.42
N GLY A 43 9.03 7.90 5.50
CA GLY A 43 9.38 8.25 4.12
C GLY A 43 9.18 7.13 3.11
N ASN A 44 9.57 5.90 3.43
CA ASN A 44 9.63 4.74 2.52
C ASN A 44 8.68 3.58 2.92
N ILE A 45 7.82 3.74 3.92
CA ILE A 45 6.95 2.67 4.42
C ILE A 45 5.49 3.06 4.19
N ILE A 46 4.70 2.19 3.57
CA ILE A 46 3.25 2.38 3.41
C ILE A 46 2.51 1.47 4.37
N CYS A 47 1.66 2.06 5.22
CA CYS A 47 0.83 1.34 6.18
C CYS A 47 -0.61 1.21 5.68
N PHE A 48 -1.14 0.00 5.75
CA PHE A 48 -2.51 -0.37 5.43
C PHE A 48 -3.26 -0.66 6.73
N THR A 49 -4.28 0.15 7.00
CA THR A 49 -5.12 0.05 8.20
C THR A 49 -6.61 0.10 7.83
N PRO A 50 -7.15 -0.98 7.22
CA PRO A 50 -8.56 -1.07 6.94
C PRO A 50 -9.39 -1.16 8.24
N PRO A 51 -10.68 -0.78 8.18
CA PRO A 51 -11.58 -0.91 9.33
C PRO A 51 -11.81 -2.38 9.71
N LEU A 52 -12.09 -2.65 10.99
CA LEU A 52 -12.31 -4.02 11.49
C LEU A 52 -13.53 -4.72 10.88
N VAL A 53 -14.43 -3.96 10.28
CA VAL A 53 -15.67 -4.42 9.65
C VAL A 53 -15.54 -4.64 8.14
N ILE A 54 -14.33 -4.48 7.58
CA ILE A 54 -14.08 -4.64 6.13
C ILE A 54 -14.49 -6.04 5.65
N GLN A 55 -15.18 -6.10 4.52
CA GLN A 55 -15.59 -7.37 3.92
C GLN A 55 -14.49 -7.93 3.02
N ARG A 56 -14.49 -9.26 2.86
CA ARG A 56 -13.51 -9.95 1.99
C ARG A 56 -13.56 -9.44 0.54
N ALA A 57 -14.75 -9.15 0.02
CA ALA A 57 -14.91 -8.68 -1.35
C ALA A 57 -14.27 -7.29 -1.55
N GLU A 58 -14.51 -6.37 -0.62
CA GLU A 58 -13.90 -5.03 -0.65
C GLU A 58 -12.37 -5.11 -0.53
N MET A 59 -11.87 -5.99 0.36
CA MET A 59 -10.43 -6.23 0.48
C MET A 59 -9.81 -6.72 -0.84
N LEU A 60 -10.47 -7.65 -1.53
CA LEU A 60 -9.98 -8.15 -2.82
C LEU A 60 -10.00 -7.06 -3.90
N GLU A 61 -11.04 -6.24 -3.97
CA GLU A 61 -11.10 -5.12 -4.91
C GLU A 61 -9.96 -4.10 -4.68
N VAL A 62 -9.73 -3.73 -3.42
CA VAL A 62 -8.64 -2.82 -3.04
C VAL A 62 -7.28 -3.42 -3.38
N LEU A 63 -7.10 -4.73 -3.17
CA LEU A 63 -5.86 -5.42 -3.54
C LEU A 63 -5.57 -5.38 -5.04
N GLU A 64 -6.59 -5.50 -5.90
CA GLU A 64 -6.41 -5.37 -7.35
C GLU A 64 -6.00 -3.95 -7.75
N ARG A 65 -6.59 -2.92 -7.12
CA ARG A 65 -6.18 -1.52 -7.32
C ARG A 65 -4.72 -1.28 -6.89
N ILE A 66 -4.33 -1.83 -5.73
CA ILE A 66 -2.94 -1.75 -5.24
C ILE A 66 -1.97 -2.44 -6.20
N LYS A 67 -2.32 -3.62 -6.72
CA LYS A 67 -1.51 -4.33 -7.73
C LYS A 67 -1.33 -3.52 -9.00
N SER A 68 -2.39 -2.86 -9.48
CA SER A 68 -2.31 -2.00 -10.67
C SER A 68 -1.29 -0.88 -10.48
N VAL A 69 -1.40 -0.14 -9.37
CA VAL A 69 -0.46 0.96 -9.05
C VAL A 69 0.97 0.45 -8.87
N LEU A 70 1.15 -0.70 -8.20
CA LEU A 70 2.46 -1.33 -8.04
C LEU A 70 3.09 -1.78 -9.36
N ALA A 71 2.29 -2.14 -10.36
CA ALA A 71 2.78 -2.53 -11.68
C ALA A 71 3.19 -1.32 -12.54
N GLU A 72 2.53 -0.17 -12.36
CA GLU A 72 2.89 1.09 -13.05
C GLU A 72 4.17 1.73 -12.50
N LEU A 73 4.46 1.51 -11.21
CA LEU A 73 5.62 2.08 -10.51
C LEU A 73 6.88 1.20 -10.54
N ASP A 74 6.80 0.01 -11.14
CA ASP A 74 7.94 -0.89 -11.28
C ASP A 74 9.00 -0.31 -12.22
#